data_AF-A0AAW4TPB4-F1
#
_entry.id   AF-A0AAW4TPB4-F1
#
_cell.length_a   1.000
_cell.length_b   1.000
_cell.length_c   1.000
_cell.angle_alpha   90.00
_cell.angle_beta   90.00
_cell.angle_gamma   90.00
#
_symmetry.space_group_name_H-M   'P 1'
#
loop_
_entity.id
_entity.type
_entity.pdbx_description
1 polymer ?
#
loop_
_entity_poly.entity_id
_entity_poly.type
_entity_poly.pdbx_seq_one_letter_code
_entity_poly.pdbx_strand_id
1 'polypeptide(L)'
;MSTHHEIHEMTGKACTPIVLRGRKVVGGRIEGEALVTRDRISGWGGIDPRTGTIIETRHELRGQSFANKVLVFPGAKGSSGWSSQFHIARIAGTAPAAMLFNEMTTKIALGAVVSHAPSLTDFDVDPLDVIETGDWVRVDAERGVVEVLKRSRT
;
A
#
# COMPACT_ATOMS: atom_id res chain seq x y z
N MET A 1 17.91 -54.00 3.24
CA MET A 1 18.63 -53.05 4.11
C MET A 1 18.28 -51.66 3.67
N SER A 2 17.74 -50.88 4.60
CA SER A 2 17.08 -49.58 4.41
C SER A 2 17.91 -48.54 3.67
N THR A 3 17.20 -47.66 2.96
CA THR A 3 17.56 -46.24 2.90
C THR A 3 16.26 -45.46 2.90
N HIS A 4 15.80 -45.10 4.11
CA HIS A 4 14.72 -44.14 4.28
C HIS A 4 15.28 -42.76 3.96
N HIS A 5 14.75 -42.12 2.92
CA HIS A 5 14.95 -40.71 2.67
C HIS A 5 13.88 -39.98 3.47
N GLU A 6 14.25 -39.46 4.64
CA GLU A 6 13.40 -38.55 5.42
C GLU A 6 13.24 -37.25 4.64
N ILE A 7 12.07 -37.08 4.04
CA ILE A 7 11.64 -35.79 3.51
C ILE A 7 11.24 -34.95 4.73
N HIS A 8 12.07 -33.97 5.06
CA HIS A 8 11.78 -32.96 6.06
C HIS A 8 10.49 -32.21 5.67
N GLU A 9 9.40 -32.51 6.35
CA GLU A 9 8.18 -31.70 6.32
C GLU A 9 8.45 -30.33 6.95
N MET A 10 8.64 -29.32 6.11
CA MET A 10 8.53 -27.91 6.50
C MET A 10 7.06 -27.56 6.74
N THR A 11 6.51 -27.95 7.89
CA THR A 11 5.21 -27.46 8.37
C THR A 11 5.39 -26.07 8.99
N GLY A 12 5.59 -25.07 8.13
CA GLY A 12 5.40 -23.68 8.50
C GLY A 12 3.94 -23.47 8.91
N LYS A 13 3.71 -23.11 10.16
CA LYS A 13 2.39 -22.82 10.75
C LYS A 13 1.57 -21.95 9.78
N ALA A 14 0.46 -22.48 9.25
CA ALA A 14 -0.42 -21.71 8.39
C ALA A 14 -1.07 -20.58 9.20
N CYS A 15 -0.48 -19.38 9.15
CA CYS A 15 -1.11 -18.18 9.69
C CYS A 15 -2.25 -17.79 8.75
N THR A 16 -3.48 -17.91 9.24
CA THR A 16 -4.67 -17.40 8.54
C THR A 16 -4.48 -15.90 8.27
N PRO A 17 -4.69 -15.44 7.03
CA PRO A 17 -4.53 -14.02 6.70
C PRO A 17 -5.57 -13.18 7.46
N ILE A 18 -5.17 -11.99 7.89
CA ILE A 18 -6.09 -11.01 8.46
C ILE A 18 -6.84 -10.35 7.30
N VAL A 19 -8.17 -10.24 7.41
CA VAL A 19 -9.01 -9.70 6.34
C VAL A 19 -9.64 -8.38 6.78
N LEU A 20 -9.48 -7.35 5.95
CA LEU A 20 -10.16 -6.07 6.10
C LEU A 20 -11.11 -5.85 4.92
N ARG A 21 -12.18 -5.10 5.16
CA ARG A 21 -13.14 -4.69 4.12
C ARG A 21 -13.18 -3.18 4.02
N GLY A 22 -13.07 -2.66 2.80
CA GLY A 22 -13.13 -1.23 2.52
C GLY A 22 -14.00 -0.89 1.33
N ARG A 23 -14.39 0.37 1.22
CA ARG A 23 -15.11 0.92 0.08
C ARG A 23 -14.19 1.14 -1.12
N LYS A 24 -14.64 0.68 -2.29
CA LYS A 24 -13.95 0.87 -3.58
C LYS A 24 -13.85 2.33 -3.99
N VAL A 25 -12.63 2.76 -4.35
CA VAL A 25 -12.36 4.03 -5.02
C VAL A 25 -11.93 3.76 -6.47
N VAL A 26 -10.91 2.92 -6.67
CA VAL A 26 -10.44 2.45 -7.98
C VAL A 26 -10.33 0.93 -7.93
N GLY A 27 -10.94 0.25 -8.91
CA GLY A 27 -10.95 -1.21 -8.98
C GLY A 27 -9.61 -1.82 -9.39
N GLY A 28 -9.57 -3.15 -9.47
CA GLY A 28 -8.39 -3.93 -9.82
C GLY A 28 -7.88 -4.81 -8.67
N ARG A 29 -6.88 -5.63 -8.99
CA ARG A 29 -6.31 -6.63 -8.09
C ARG A 29 -4.80 -6.63 -8.19
N ILE A 30 -4.14 -6.66 -7.03
CA ILE A 30 -2.69 -6.69 -6.95
C ILE A 30 -2.27 -7.31 -5.62
N GLU A 31 -1.04 -7.77 -5.55
CA GLU A 31 -0.39 -8.08 -4.29
C GLU A 31 1.01 -7.47 -4.24
N GLY A 32 1.47 -7.13 -3.04
CA GLY A 32 2.78 -6.55 -2.86
C GLY A 32 3.11 -6.27 -1.41
N GLU A 33 4.36 -5.87 -1.19
CA GLU A 33 4.84 -5.44 0.11
C GLU A 33 4.17 -4.13 0.54
N ALA A 34 3.71 -4.06 1.78
CA ALA A 34 3.17 -2.84 2.37
C ALA A 34 4.27 -1.82 2.69
N LEU A 35 4.00 -0.56 2.36
CA LEU A 35 4.70 0.60 2.92
C LEU A 35 3.67 1.43 3.70
N VAL A 36 3.84 1.48 5.01
CA VAL A 36 2.88 2.09 5.94
C VAL A 36 3.46 3.36 6.52
N THR A 37 2.64 4.40 6.59
CA THR A 37 2.95 5.64 7.30
C THR A 37 1.75 6.13 8.10
N ARG A 38 2.00 6.72 9.27
CA ARG A 38 1.02 7.48 10.07
C ARG A 38 1.03 8.97 9.74
N ASP A 39 2.02 9.44 8.98
CA ASP A 39 2.00 10.79 8.39
C ASP A 39 1.14 10.84 7.12
N ARG A 40 0.44 11.96 6.94
CA ARG A 40 -0.20 12.31 5.65
C ARG A 40 0.87 12.66 4.61
N ILE A 41 0.62 12.28 3.35
CA ILE A 41 1.57 12.49 2.25
C ILE A 41 1.26 13.79 1.50
N SER A 42 2.25 14.68 1.41
CA SER A 42 2.20 15.83 0.50
C SER A 42 2.66 15.40 -0.89
N GLY A 43 1.84 15.65 -1.91
CA GLY A 43 2.24 15.40 -3.30
C GLY A 43 3.21 16.47 -3.78
N TRP A 44 2.80 17.74 -3.75
CA TRP A 44 3.67 18.84 -4.20
C TRP A 44 4.79 19.09 -3.20
N GLY A 45 6.04 18.90 -3.63
CA GLY A 45 7.24 19.12 -2.81
C GLY A 45 7.44 18.10 -1.68
N GLY A 46 6.55 17.11 -1.51
CA GLY A 46 6.68 16.06 -0.52
C GLY A 46 7.11 14.71 -1.08
N ILE A 47 7.02 14.53 -2.40
CA ILE A 47 7.52 13.35 -3.11
C ILE A 47 8.40 13.77 -4.30
N ASP A 48 9.36 12.91 -4.65
CA ASP A 48 9.93 12.86 -5.98
C ASP A 48 9.12 11.85 -6.81
N PRO A 49 8.26 12.31 -7.74
CA PRO A 49 7.42 11.41 -8.50
C PRO A 49 8.23 10.55 -9.48
N ARG A 50 9.44 10.94 -9.88
CA ARG A 50 10.24 10.14 -10.84
C ARG A 50 10.82 8.88 -10.23
N THR A 51 11.00 8.88 -8.91
CA THR A 51 11.55 7.73 -8.16
C THR A 51 10.51 7.10 -7.24
N GLY A 52 9.35 7.74 -7.07
CA GLY A 52 8.33 7.33 -6.10
C GLY A 52 8.77 7.56 -4.65
N THR A 53 9.73 8.45 -4.40
CA THR A 53 10.37 8.63 -3.09
C THR A 53 9.68 9.73 -2.29
N ILE A 54 9.46 9.52 -1.00
CA ILE A 54 9.02 10.57 -0.08
C ILE A 54 10.24 11.43 0.28
N ILE A 55 10.19 12.74 -0.01
CA ILE A 55 11.32 13.66 0.17
C ILE A 55 11.08 14.72 1.26
N GLU A 56 9.85 14.82 1.76
CA GLU A 56 9.50 15.78 2.80
C GLU A 56 10.39 15.61 4.05
N THR A 57 11.06 16.69 4.47
CA THR A 57 12.12 16.65 5.49
C THR A 57 11.71 16.02 6.82
N ARG A 58 10.47 16.24 7.25
CA ARG A 58 9.96 15.81 8.57
C ARG A 58 9.03 14.60 8.50
N HIS A 59 8.88 13.99 7.32
CA HIS A 59 8.02 12.84 7.14
C HIS A 59 8.77 11.57 7.56
N GLU A 60 8.10 10.66 8.27
CA GLU A 60 8.77 9.46 8.82
C GLU A 60 9.37 8.52 7.76
N LEU A 61 8.74 8.44 6.59
CA LEU A 61 9.20 7.68 5.44
C LEU A 61 10.16 8.46 4.51
N ARG A 62 10.76 9.57 4.96
CA ARG A 62 11.72 10.31 4.12
C ARG A 62 12.83 9.39 3.60
N GLY A 63 13.03 9.40 2.28
CA GLY A 63 14.00 8.57 1.57
C GLY A 63 13.49 7.18 1.19
N GLN A 64 12.29 6.79 1.62
CA GLN A 64 11.65 5.54 1.22
C GLN A 64 10.82 5.75 -0.05
N SER A 65 10.79 4.73 -0.92
CA SER A 65 9.99 4.74 -2.14
C SER A 65 8.73 3.89 -2.00
N PHE A 66 7.60 4.44 -2.44
CA PHE A 66 6.31 3.75 -2.56
C PHE A 66 6.15 3.02 -3.89
N ALA A 67 7.11 3.13 -4.81
CA ALA A 67 7.02 2.53 -6.14
C ALA A 67 6.76 1.03 -6.05
N ASN A 68 5.70 0.56 -6.73
CA ASN A 68 5.28 -0.84 -6.76
C ASN A 68 4.94 -1.47 -5.40
N LYS A 69 4.70 -0.65 -4.36
CA LYS A 69 4.28 -1.11 -3.02
C LYS A 69 2.80 -0.85 -2.77
N VAL A 70 2.21 -1.58 -1.83
CA VAL A 70 0.89 -1.25 -1.28
C VAL A 70 1.08 -0.12 -0.27
N LEU A 71 0.72 1.10 -0.67
CA LEU A 71 0.91 2.29 0.16
C LEU A 71 -0.29 2.46 1.10
N VAL A 72 -0.02 2.44 2.41
CA VAL A 72 -1.04 2.58 3.47
C VAL A 72 -0.76 3.84 4.26
N PHE A 73 -1.72 4.77 4.29
CA PHE A 73 -1.49 6.11 4.84
C PHE A 73 -2.81 6.81 5.23
N PRO A 74 -2.84 7.76 6.17
CA PRO A 74 -4.08 8.40 6.58
C PRO A 74 -4.76 9.14 5.43
N GLY A 75 -3.99 9.86 4.61
CA GLY A 75 -4.52 10.60 3.47
C GLY A 75 -3.56 11.64 2.90
N ALA A 76 -4.08 12.44 1.98
CA ALA A 76 -3.33 13.50 1.31
C ALA A 76 -3.29 14.80 2.13
N LYS A 77 -2.14 15.48 2.15
CA LYS A 77 -2.03 16.87 2.64
C LYS A 77 -1.54 17.82 1.54
N GLY A 78 -1.77 19.12 1.74
CA GLY A 78 -1.37 20.16 0.80
C GLY A 78 -2.40 20.44 -0.30
N SER A 79 -1.91 20.99 -1.42
CA SER A 79 -2.73 21.54 -2.51
C SER A 79 -3.30 20.46 -3.44
N SER A 80 -4.20 20.88 -4.35
CA SER A 80 -4.77 20.01 -5.39
C SER A 80 -3.74 19.48 -6.39
N GLY A 81 -2.50 20.00 -6.38
CA GLY A 81 -1.40 19.46 -7.17
C GLY A 81 -1.01 18.02 -6.81
N TRP A 82 -1.56 17.47 -5.71
CA TRP A 82 -1.37 16.07 -5.32
C TRP A 82 -1.61 15.08 -6.47
N SER A 83 -2.73 15.22 -7.19
CA SER A 83 -3.06 14.32 -8.30
C SER A 83 -2.06 14.40 -9.44
N SER A 84 -1.57 15.60 -9.78
CA SER A 84 -0.56 15.77 -10.84
C SER A 84 0.74 15.02 -10.52
N GLN A 85 1.16 14.98 -9.25
CA GLN A 85 2.39 14.31 -8.85
C GLN A 85 2.25 12.78 -8.94
N PHE A 86 1.10 12.23 -8.52
CA PHE A 86 0.82 10.79 -8.70
C PHE A 86 0.57 10.40 -10.16
N HIS A 87 0.08 11.31 -10.99
CA HIS A 87 0.02 11.11 -12.44
C HIS A 87 1.43 11.02 -13.06
N ILE A 88 2.34 11.90 -12.65
CA ILE A 88 3.76 11.85 -13.09
C ILE A 88 4.41 10.55 -12.62
N ALA A 89 4.17 10.13 -11.37
CA ALA A 89 4.69 8.87 -10.85
C ALA A 89 4.21 7.66 -11.68
N ARG A 90 2.93 7.65 -12.09
CA ARG A 90 2.43 6.63 -13.02
C ARG A 90 3.19 6.65 -14.35
N ILE A 91 3.35 7.83 -14.98
CA ILE A 91 4.08 7.95 -16.26
C ILE A 91 5.54 7.49 -16.10
N ALA A 92 6.15 7.75 -14.95
CA ALA A 92 7.51 7.33 -14.63
C ALA A 92 7.63 5.85 -14.24
N GLY A 93 6.53 5.10 -14.11
CA GLY A 93 6.56 3.70 -13.68
C GLY A 93 6.84 3.50 -12.19
N THR A 94 6.60 4.53 -11.37
CA THR A 94 6.93 4.58 -9.93
C THR A 94 5.71 4.84 -9.05
N ALA A 95 4.51 4.74 -9.61
CA ALA A 95 3.27 4.78 -8.82
C ALA A 95 3.23 3.64 -7.77
N PRO A 96 2.46 3.81 -6.68
CA PRO A 96 2.19 2.70 -5.79
C PRO A 96 1.40 1.61 -6.52
N ALA A 97 1.61 0.36 -6.13
CA ALA A 97 0.87 -0.78 -6.67
C ALA A 97 -0.60 -0.75 -6.24
N ALA A 98 -0.87 -0.30 -5.01
CA ALA A 98 -2.21 -0.01 -4.50
C ALA A 98 -2.17 1.10 -3.45
N MET A 99 -3.31 1.72 -3.16
CA MET A 99 -3.44 2.72 -2.10
C MET A 99 -4.57 2.38 -1.15
N LEU A 100 -4.26 2.29 0.14
CA LEU A 100 -5.23 2.08 1.22
C LEU A 100 -5.17 3.31 2.13
N PHE A 101 -6.28 4.03 2.30
CA PHE A 101 -6.27 5.29 3.07
C PHE A 101 -7.56 5.56 3.83
N ASN A 102 -7.49 6.36 4.88
CA ASN A 102 -8.61 6.64 5.79
C ASN A 102 -9.41 7.88 5.38
N GLU A 103 -8.73 8.95 4.98
CA GLU A 103 -9.31 10.27 4.78
C GLU A 103 -9.59 10.54 3.30
N MET A 104 -10.85 10.34 2.91
CA MET A 104 -11.29 10.65 1.55
C MET A 104 -11.45 12.15 1.34
N THR A 105 -10.78 12.67 0.31
CA THR A 105 -10.87 14.05 -0.17
C THR A 105 -10.89 14.08 -1.70
N THR A 106 -11.36 15.17 -2.31
CA THR A 106 -11.40 15.29 -3.79
C THR A 106 -10.01 15.16 -4.43
N LYS A 107 -8.95 15.58 -3.73
CA LYS A 107 -7.56 15.48 -4.20
C LYS A 107 -7.03 14.04 -4.24
N ILE A 108 -7.26 13.24 -3.18
CA ILE A 108 -6.83 11.84 -3.15
C ILE A 108 -7.69 10.99 -4.10
N ALA A 109 -8.98 11.32 -4.22
CA ALA A 109 -9.88 10.70 -5.19
C ALA A 109 -9.33 10.82 -6.62
N LEU A 110 -9.01 12.05 -7.03
CA LEU A 110 -8.45 12.31 -8.36
C LEU A 110 -7.07 11.66 -8.51
N GLY A 111 -6.22 11.73 -7.49
CA GLY A 111 -4.90 11.12 -7.54
C GLY A 111 -4.94 9.59 -7.64
N ALA A 112 -5.90 8.92 -7.02
CA ALA A 112 -6.18 7.50 -7.19
C ALA A 112 -6.59 7.15 -8.62
N VAL A 113 -7.49 7.94 -9.22
CA VAL A 113 -7.92 7.72 -10.60
C VAL A 113 -6.74 7.87 -11.56
N VAL A 114 -5.94 8.94 -11.45
CA VAL A 114 -4.83 9.20 -12.39
C VAL A 114 -3.60 8.34 -12.16
N SER A 115 -3.45 7.71 -10.98
CA SER A 115 -2.38 6.74 -10.72
C SER A 115 -2.66 5.36 -11.31
N HIS A 116 -3.94 5.05 -11.61
CA HIS A 116 -4.40 3.72 -12.03
C HIS A 116 -4.12 2.61 -11.00
N ALA A 117 -3.87 2.98 -9.74
CA ALA A 117 -3.63 2.01 -8.68
C ALA A 117 -4.96 1.59 -8.03
N PRO A 118 -5.23 0.28 -7.86
CA PRO A 118 -6.30 -0.22 -7.01
C PRO A 118 -6.33 0.52 -5.67
N SER A 119 -7.48 1.05 -5.31
CA SER A 119 -7.60 1.97 -4.17
C SER A 119 -8.85 1.73 -3.34
N LEU A 120 -8.68 1.65 -2.03
CA LEU A 120 -9.73 1.41 -1.04
C LEU A 120 -9.67 2.44 0.10
N THR A 121 -10.83 2.75 0.68
CA THR A 121 -10.99 3.64 1.84
C THR A 121 -12.16 3.20 2.72
N ASP A 122 -12.47 3.92 3.80
CA ASP A 122 -13.59 3.62 4.71
C ASP A 122 -13.64 2.14 5.16
N PHE A 123 -12.54 1.70 5.78
CA PHE A 123 -12.39 0.31 6.21
C PHE A 123 -13.19 -0.01 7.47
N ASP A 124 -13.58 -1.28 7.63
CA ASP A 124 -14.20 -1.83 8.83
C ASP A 124 -13.27 -1.82 10.06
N VAL A 125 -11.97 -1.90 9.83
CA VAL A 125 -10.89 -1.73 10.82
C VAL A 125 -9.87 -0.76 10.24
N ASP A 126 -9.27 0.11 11.06
CA ASP A 126 -8.23 1.02 10.59
C ASP A 126 -7.03 0.21 10.02
N PRO A 127 -6.72 0.34 8.71
CA PRO A 127 -5.61 -0.38 8.10
C PRO A 127 -4.25 -0.02 8.73
N LEU A 128 -4.10 1.17 9.32
CA LEU A 128 -2.87 1.61 9.99
C LEU A 128 -2.61 0.89 11.33
N ASP A 129 -3.62 0.24 11.90
CA ASP A 129 -3.51 -0.52 13.14
C ASP A 129 -3.27 -2.01 12.90
N VAL A 130 -3.48 -2.49 11.66
CA VAL A 130 -3.39 -3.90 11.29
C VAL A 130 -2.16 -4.19 10.43
N ILE A 131 -1.89 -3.31 9.46
CA ILE A 131 -0.84 -3.48 8.46
C ILE A 131 0.44 -2.82 8.96
N GLU A 132 1.55 -3.55 8.92
CA GLU A 132 2.89 -3.04 9.21
C GLU A 132 3.72 -2.99 7.92
N THR A 133 4.66 -2.05 7.83
CA THR A 133 5.61 -2.01 6.70
C THR A 133 6.35 -3.34 6.59
N GLY A 134 6.38 -3.91 5.38
CA GLY A 134 6.97 -5.22 5.10
C GLY A 134 6.00 -6.40 5.16
N ASP A 135 4.76 -6.22 5.61
CA ASP A 135 3.71 -7.23 5.43
C ASP A 135 3.42 -7.46 3.95
N TRP A 136 3.03 -8.68 3.59
CA TRP A 136 2.55 -8.95 2.23
C TRP A 136 1.04 -8.75 2.18
N VAL A 137 0.58 -7.90 1.28
CA VAL A 137 -0.82 -7.49 1.21
C VAL A 137 -1.40 -7.84 -0.16
N ARG A 138 -2.52 -8.55 -0.15
CA ARG A 138 -3.33 -8.81 -1.35
C ARG A 138 -4.53 -7.88 -1.34
N VAL A 139 -4.67 -7.09 -2.38
CA VAL A 139 -5.75 -6.11 -2.53
C VAL A 139 -6.67 -6.57 -3.66
N ASP A 140 -7.92 -6.90 -3.33
CA ASP A 140 -9.01 -7.04 -4.31
C ASP A 140 -9.92 -5.82 -4.18
N ALA A 141 -9.52 -4.72 -4.81
CA ALA A 141 -10.26 -3.48 -4.75
C ALA A 141 -11.60 -3.59 -5.49
N GLU A 142 -11.75 -4.54 -6.41
CA GLU A 142 -13.02 -4.80 -7.09
C GLU A 142 -14.10 -5.26 -6.10
N ARG A 143 -13.70 -6.12 -5.15
CA ARG A 143 -14.58 -6.66 -4.10
C ARG A 143 -14.51 -5.90 -2.78
N GLY A 144 -13.62 -4.93 -2.65
CA GLY A 144 -13.41 -4.19 -1.41
C GLY A 144 -12.77 -5.03 -0.30
N VAL A 145 -11.85 -5.94 -0.65
CA VAL A 145 -11.22 -6.88 0.29
C VAL A 145 -9.71 -6.70 0.30
N VAL A 146 -9.12 -6.69 1.49
CA VAL A 146 -7.66 -6.71 1.70
C VAL A 146 -7.31 -7.91 2.58
N GLU A 147 -6.38 -8.74 2.13
CA GLU A 147 -5.80 -9.83 2.92
C GLU A 147 -4.36 -9.47 3.31
N VAL A 148 -4.04 -9.61 4.59
CA VAL A 148 -2.73 -9.26 5.15
C VAL A 148 -2.05 -10.53 5.64
N LEU A 149 -0.87 -10.81 5.09
CA LEU A 149 0.02 -11.86 5.54
C LEU A 149 1.14 -11.19 6.33
N LYS A 150 1.12 -11.37 7.65
CA LYS A 150 2.11 -10.77 8.54
C LYS A 150 3.50 -11.28 8.21
N ARG A 151 4.47 -10.37 8.12
CA ARG A 151 5.88 -10.74 7.97
C ARG A 151 6.33 -11.57 9.18
N SER A 152 6.95 -12.72 8.94
CA SER A 152 7.60 -13.48 10.01
C SER A 152 8.67 -12.61 10.66
N ARG A 153 8.51 -12.32 11.96
CA ARG A 153 9.53 -11.64 12.76
C ARG A 153 10.63 -12.67 13.04
N THR A 154 11.80 -12.49 12.42
CA THR A 154 13.03 -13.21 12.77
C THR A 154 13.69 -12.56 13.97
#